data_AF-A0A7L3GTY9-F1
#
_entry.id   AF-A0A7L3GTY9-F1
#
_cell.length_a   1.000
_cell.length_b   1.000
_cell.length_c   1.000
_cell.angle_alpha   90.00
_cell.angle_beta   90.00
_cell.angle_gamma   90.00
#
_symmetry.space_group_name_H-M   'P 1'
#
loop_
_entity.id
_entity.type
_entity.pdbx_description
1 polymer ?
#
loop_
_entity_poly.entity_id
_entity_poly.type
_entity_poly.pdbx_seq_one_letter_code
_entity_poly.pdbx_strand_id
1 'polypeptide(L)'
;GDYATDTANKLLYKRPPVQSMAFRRKAVKTDHAPGPGTYTLPRLVGPNTAYTHASPCYSMKGKSKHDSFAEDLSKTPGPAAFPKVELDVYKQRAPRYTMGTRTRLGGDQAVKPGPADYCLGKVR
;
A
#
# COMPACT_ATOMS: atom_id res chain seq x y z
N GLY A 1 74.03 55.06 13.27
CA GLY A 1 73.55 55.32 11.90
C GLY A 1 72.88 54.04 11.46
N ASP A 2 71.55 53.99 11.60
CA ASP A 2 70.85 52.74 11.93
C ASP A 2 69.81 52.35 10.86
N TYR A 3 70.17 52.51 9.59
CA TYR A 3 69.29 52.11 8.49
C TYR A 3 69.62 50.68 8.05
N ALA A 4 68.82 49.73 8.52
CA ALA A 4 68.86 48.34 8.06
C ALA A 4 67.92 48.18 6.84
N THR A 5 68.48 48.12 5.63
CA THR A 5 67.73 47.99 4.36
C THR A 5 67.32 46.55 4.04
N ASP A 6 67.77 45.56 4.84
CA ASP A 6 67.56 44.14 4.56
C ASP A 6 66.09 43.70 4.63
N THR A 7 65.25 44.38 5.41
CA THR A 7 63.80 44.09 5.49
C THR A 7 63.06 44.48 4.21
N ALA A 8 63.45 45.60 3.58
CA ALA A 8 62.79 46.11 2.37
C ALA A 8 63.08 45.23 1.13
N ASN A 9 64.30 44.70 1.02
CA ASN A 9 64.69 43.81 -0.07
C ASN A 9 63.89 42.50 -0.10
N LYS A 10 63.22 42.12 1.00
CA LYS A 10 62.36 40.93 1.07
C LYS A 10 61.07 41.04 0.27
N LEU A 11 60.62 42.26 -0.01
CA LEU A 11 59.42 42.53 -0.79
C LEU A 11 59.70 42.70 -2.28
N LEU A 12 60.92 43.10 -2.65
CA LEU A 12 61.29 43.42 -4.03
C LEU A 12 61.69 42.18 -4.85
N TYR A 13 62.27 41.16 -4.22
CA TYR A 13 62.80 39.99 -4.92
C TYR A 13 62.10 38.70 -4.50
N LYS A 14 61.87 37.81 -5.48
CA LYS A 14 61.27 36.49 -5.26
C LYS A 14 62.22 35.62 -4.42
N ARG A 15 61.74 35.11 -3.28
CA ARG A 15 62.51 34.25 -2.36
C ARG A 15 62.07 32.78 -2.47
N PRO A 16 62.97 31.82 -2.24
CA PRO A 16 62.59 30.42 -2.14
C PRO A 16 61.63 30.20 -0.95
N PRO A 17 60.77 29.17 -1.01
CA PRO A 17 59.78 28.92 0.04
C PRO A 17 60.48 28.65 1.39
N VAL A 18 60.13 29.45 2.40
CA VAL A 18 60.60 29.24 3.78
C VAL A 18 59.72 28.18 4.43
N GLN A 19 60.33 27.05 4.77
CA GLN A 19 59.66 25.97 5.51
C GLN A 19 59.57 26.39 6.98
N SER A 20 58.37 26.33 7.57
CA SER A 20 58.21 26.49 9.02
C SER A 20 57.88 25.13 9.65
N MET A 21 58.46 24.86 10.82
CA MET A 21 58.13 23.66 11.61
C MET A 21 56.87 23.85 12.47
N ALA A 22 56.15 24.96 12.29
CA ALA A 22 54.96 25.28 13.08
C ALA A 22 53.70 24.64 12.49
N PHE A 23 52.83 24.13 13.36
CA PHE A 23 51.57 23.50 12.97
C PHE A 23 50.63 24.48 12.25
N ARG A 24 50.33 24.21 10.97
CA ARG A 24 49.33 24.95 10.18
C ARG A 24 47.94 24.41 10.51
N ARG A 25 47.12 25.19 11.24
CA ARG A 25 45.71 24.82 11.49
C ARG A 25 44.97 24.80 10.15
N LYS A 26 44.24 23.71 9.86
CA LYS A 26 43.34 23.67 8.70
C LYS A 26 42.29 24.78 8.87
N ALA A 27 41.91 25.42 7.77
CA ALA A 27 40.81 26.37 7.77
C ALA A 27 39.58 25.68 8.38
N VAL A 28 38.97 26.34 9.37
CA VAL A 28 37.73 25.87 9.99
C VAL A 28 36.72 25.69 8.87
N LYS A 29 36.25 24.45 8.67
CA LYS A 29 35.06 24.24 7.84
C LYS A 29 33.95 24.97 8.58
N THR A 30 33.46 26.06 8.01
CA THR A 30 32.24 26.71 8.48
C THR A 30 31.12 25.72 8.23
N ASP A 31 30.84 24.89 9.24
CA ASP A 31 29.70 24.00 9.24
C ASP A 31 28.46 24.80 8.85
N HIS A 32 27.67 24.21 7.95
CA HIS A 32 26.55 24.81 7.26
C HIS A 32 25.66 25.64 8.18
N ALA A 33 25.87 26.95 8.20
CA ALA A 33 24.92 27.86 8.79
C ALA A 33 23.65 27.78 7.94
N PRO A 34 22.48 27.47 8.52
CA PRO A 34 21.21 27.51 7.81
C PRO A 34 21.06 28.90 7.14
N GLY A 35 20.73 28.91 5.85
CA GLY A 35 20.44 30.16 5.13
C GLY A 35 19.32 30.96 5.81
N PRO A 36 19.21 32.27 5.53
CA PRO A 36 18.17 33.10 6.11
C PRO A 36 16.78 32.47 5.86
N GLY A 37 16.02 32.22 6.93
CA GLY A 37 14.70 31.58 6.86
C GLY A 37 14.67 30.05 6.88
N THR A 38 15.82 29.36 6.96
CA THR A 38 15.85 27.88 7.07
C THR A 38 15.82 27.35 8.50
N TYR A 39 15.61 28.22 9.50
CA TYR A 39 15.40 27.79 10.88
C TYR A 39 13.98 27.26 11.06
N THR A 40 13.87 25.96 11.32
CA THR A 40 12.62 25.35 11.78
C THR A 40 12.50 25.53 13.28
N LEU A 41 11.47 26.24 13.74
CA LEU A 41 11.17 26.32 15.16
C LEU A 41 10.66 24.97 15.67
N PRO A 42 11.10 24.53 16.86
CA PRO A 42 10.55 23.33 17.46
C PRO A 42 9.06 23.53 17.78
N ARG A 43 8.31 22.44 17.70
CA ARG A 43 6.86 22.43 17.99
C ARG A 43 6.60 22.90 19.43
N LEU A 44 5.72 23.89 19.60
CA LEU A 44 5.39 24.49 20.90
C LEU A 44 4.19 23.83 21.59
N VAL A 45 3.32 23.13 20.86
CA VAL A 45 2.10 22.49 21.39
C VAL A 45 1.87 21.10 20.79
N GLY A 46 1.38 20.17 21.62
CA GLY A 46 1.11 18.79 21.23
C GLY A 46 2.20 17.81 21.66
N PRO A 47 2.17 16.56 21.18
CA PRO A 47 3.14 15.54 21.60
C PRO A 47 4.55 15.90 21.08
N ASN A 48 5.58 15.61 21.89
CA ASN A 48 7.01 15.85 21.60
C ASN A 48 7.39 17.35 21.46
N THR A 49 7.03 18.16 22.44
CA THR A 49 7.51 19.54 22.58
C THR A 49 8.97 19.57 23.05
N ALA A 50 9.78 20.49 22.51
CA ALA A 50 11.22 20.55 22.80
C ALA A 50 11.57 21.09 24.19
N TYR A 51 10.71 21.92 24.77
CA TYR A 51 10.99 22.65 26.02
C TYR A 51 10.14 22.19 27.21
N THR A 52 8.96 21.64 26.95
CA THR A 52 8.02 21.19 27.99
C THR A 52 7.65 19.73 27.78
N HIS A 53 7.33 19.01 28.85
CA HIS A 53 6.71 17.70 28.72
C HIS A 53 5.22 17.87 28.41
N ALA A 54 4.75 17.30 27.30
CA ALA A 54 3.34 17.32 26.91
C ALA A 54 2.65 16.00 27.25
N SER A 55 1.39 16.08 27.68
CA SER A 55 0.54 14.90 27.89
C SER A 55 0.26 14.18 26.55
N PRO A 56 -0.04 12.87 26.58
CA PRO A 56 -0.38 12.11 25.38
C PRO A 56 -1.54 12.76 24.59
N CYS A 57 -1.38 12.85 23.27
CA CYS A 57 -2.41 13.35 22.37
C CYS A 57 -3.10 12.17 21.67
N TYR A 58 -4.31 11.84 22.11
CA TYR A 58 -5.09 10.75 21.55
C TYR A 58 -6.01 11.27 20.43
N SER A 59 -5.97 10.61 19.28
CA SER A 59 -6.94 10.81 18.20
C SER A 59 -7.87 9.61 18.11
N MET A 60 -9.17 9.83 17.97
CA MET A 60 -10.11 8.76 17.66
C MET A 60 -9.96 8.36 16.19
N LYS A 61 -9.66 7.09 15.93
CA LYS A 61 -9.71 6.53 14.57
C LYS A 61 -11.16 6.15 14.25
N GLY A 62 -11.58 6.30 13.00
CA GLY A 62 -12.92 5.92 12.56
C GLY A 62 -13.19 4.42 12.77
N LYS A 63 -14.45 4.08 13.06
CA LYS A 63 -14.91 2.69 13.25
C LYS A 63 -14.75 1.90 11.95
N SER A 64 -14.31 0.63 12.03
CA SER A 64 -14.31 -0.27 10.88
C SER A 64 -15.77 -0.55 10.49
N LYS A 65 -16.05 -0.71 9.19
CA LYS A 65 -17.39 -1.13 8.73
C LYS A 65 -17.84 -2.45 9.35
N HIS A 66 -16.88 -3.29 9.73
CA HIS A 66 -17.11 -4.56 10.42
C HIS A 66 -16.17 -4.60 11.63
N ASP A 67 -16.64 -4.07 12.77
CA ASP A 67 -15.89 -4.05 14.04
C ASP A 67 -15.95 -5.41 14.76
N SER A 68 -16.85 -6.32 14.39
CA SER A 68 -17.02 -7.62 15.06
C SER A 68 -17.40 -8.75 14.09
N PHE A 69 -17.17 -10.00 14.51
CA PHE A 69 -17.53 -11.19 13.73
C PHE A 69 -19.03 -11.30 13.46
N ALA A 70 -19.86 -10.79 14.39
CA ALA A 70 -21.32 -10.77 14.24
C ALA A 70 -21.82 -9.72 13.23
N GLU A 71 -21.05 -8.67 12.98
CA GLU A 71 -21.33 -7.64 11.97
C GLU A 71 -20.91 -8.07 10.55
N ASP A 72 -20.15 -9.16 10.45
CA ASP A 72 -19.73 -9.73 9.17
C ASP A 72 -20.70 -10.85 8.77
N LEU A 73 -21.77 -10.47 8.07
CA LEU A 73 -22.78 -11.39 7.55
C LEU A 73 -22.19 -12.53 6.70
N SER A 74 -20.99 -12.34 6.13
CA SER A 74 -20.29 -13.41 5.39
C SER A 74 -19.76 -14.52 6.30
N LYS A 75 -19.44 -14.18 7.56
CA LYS A 75 -18.85 -15.10 8.54
C LYS A 75 -19.89 -15.73 9.47
N THR A 76 -21.04 -15.08 9.64
CA THR A 76 -22.20 -15.61 10.37
C THR A 76 -23.43 -15.69 9.46
N PRO A 77 -23.44 -16.63 8.48
CA PRO A 77 -24.64 -16.87 7.71
C PRO A 77 -25.78 -17.30 8.64
N GLY A 78 -26.97 -16.71 8.47
CA GLY A 78 -28.16 -17.11 9.22
C GLY A 78 -28.57 -18.56 8.90
N PRO A 79 -29.46 -19.18 9.70
CA PRO A 79 -29.85 -20.58 9.51
C PRO A 79 -30.45 -20.88 8.12
N ALA A 80 -31.04 -19.87 7.47
CA ALA A 80 -31.61 -19.99 6.12
C ALA A 80 -30.56 -19.91 4.98
N ALA A 81 -29.32 -19.51 5.27
CA ALA A 81 -28.26 -19.36 4.28
C ALA A 81 -27.51 -20.68 4.01
N PHE A 82 -27.72 -21.72 4.82
CA PHE A 82 -27.17 -23.04 4.54
C PHE A 82 -27.95 -23.72 3.39
N PRO A 83 -27.25 -24.33 2.42
CA PRO A 83 -27.91 -25.05 1.33
C PRO A 83 -28.64 -26.27 1.88
N LYS A 84 -29.82 -26.58 1.31
CA LYS A 84 -30.53 -27.82 1.63
C LYS A 84 -29.72 -29.01 1.09
N VAL A 85 -29.24 -29.85 2.00
CA VAL A 85 -28.59 -31.12 1.65
C VAL A 85 -29.66 -32.17 1.41
N GLU A 86 -29.54 -32.95 0.33
CA GLU A 86 -30.44 -34.07 0.09
C GLU A 86 -30.25 -35.15 1.17
N LEU A 87 -31.35 -35.66 1.72
CA LEU A 87 -31.37 -36.66 2.80
C LEU A 87 -30.54 -37.92 2.48
N ASP A 88 -30.47 -38.28 1.19
CA ASP A 88 -29.81 -39.49 0.70
C ASP A 88 -28.28 -39.48 0.90
N VAL A 89 -27.69 -38.30 1.19
CA VAL A 89 -26.26 -38.15 1.46
C VAL A 89 -25.86 -38.82 2.78
N TYR A 90 -26.74 -38.84 3.78
CA TYR A 90 -26.41 -39.35 5.12
C TYR A 90 -27.42 -40.37 5.66
N LYS A 91 -28.58 -40.53 5.01
CA LYS A 91 -29.60 -41.49 5.41
C LYS A 91 -30.32 -42.02 4.18
N GLN A 92 -30.44 -43.34 4.08
CA GLN A 92 -31.19 -43.94 2.98
C GLN A 92 -32.63 -43.41 2.97
N ARG A 93 -33.02 -42.85 1.83
CA ARG A 93 -34.37 -42.33 1.62
C ARG A 93 -35.38 -43.47 1.52
N ALA A 94 -36.61 -43.22 1.98
CA ALA A 94 -37.72 -44.15 1.77
C ALA A 94 -37.99 -44.36 0.27
N PRO A 95 -38.39 -45.57 -0.14
CA PRO A 95 -38.70 -45.87 -1.54
C PRO A 95 -39.84 -45.00 -2.05
N ARG A 96 -39.68 -44.43 -3.26
CA ARG A 96 -40.69 -43.59 -3.92
C ARG A 96 -41.52 -44.42 -4.89
N TYR A 97 -42.71 -44.84 -4.46
CA TYR A 97 -43.68 -45.52 -5.31
C TYR A 97 -44.55 -44.52 -6.07
N THR A 98 -44.93 -44.87 -7.30
CA THR A 98 -45.87 -44.12 -8.14
C THR A 98 -46.87 -45.11 -8.73
N MET A 99 -48.16 -44.80 -8.72
CA MET A 99 -49.20 -45.70 -9.25
C MET A 99 -49.28 -45.70 -10.80
N GLY A 100 -48.58 -44.79 -11.47
CA GLY A 100 -48.52 -44.70 -12.93
C GLY A 100 -47.20 -45.19 -13.51
N THR A 101 -47.20 -45.56 -14.80
CA THR A 101 -45.99 -45.90 -15.56
C THR A 101 -45.05 -44.69 -15.62
N ARG A 102 -43.79 -44.87 -15.21
CA ARG A 102 -42.74 -43.88 -15.44
C ARG A 102 -42.33 -43.94 -16.91
N THR A 103 -43.01 -43.16 -17.74
CA THR A 103 -42.52 -42.91 -19.09
C THR A 103 -41.23 -42.11 -18.93
N ARG A 104 -40.07 -42.75 -19.08
CA ARG A 104 -38.88 -42.01 -19.51
C ARG A 104 -39.22 -41.56 -20.92
N LEU A 105 -39.90 -40.42 -21.04
CA LEU A 105 -39.99 -39.71 -22.30
C LEU A 105 -38.54 -39.37 -22.61
N GLY A 106 -37.86 -40.27 -23.32
CA GLY A 106 -36.66 -39.93 -24.05
C GLY A 106 -37.07 -38.70 -24.82
N GLY A 107 -36.46 -37.56 -24.49
CA GLY A 107 -36.78 -36.29 -25.11
C GLY A 107 -36.85 -36.53 -26.61
N ASP A 108 -37.90 -36.03 -27.23
CA ASP A 108 -38.17 -36.19 -28.65
C ASP A 108 -36.94 -35.67 -29.42
N GLN A 109 -36.01 -36.58 -29.77
CA GLN A 109 -34.77 -36.29 -30.50
C GLN A 109 -35.07 -36.00 -31.98
N ALA A 110 -36.34 -36.01 -32.39
CA ALA A 110 -36.75 -35.59 -33.71
C ALA A 110 -36.69 -34.06 -33.80
N VAL A 111 -35.70 -33.55 -34.53
CA VAL A 111 -35.67 -32.15 -34.96
C VAL A 111 -36.92 -31.93 -35.81
N LYS A 112 -37.85 -31.13 -35.31
CA LYS A 112 -39.08 -30.73 -36.00
C LYS A 112 -38.80 -29.42 -36.73
N PRO A 113 -38.43 -29.45 -38.03
CA PRO A 113 -38.11 -28.23 -38.78
C PRO A 113 -39.30 -27.27 -38.77
N GLY A 114 -39.02 -26.00 -38.50
CA GLY A 114 -40.00 -24.94 -38.62
C GLY A 114 -40.43 -24.76 -40.08
N PRO A 115 -41.55 -24.05 -40.34
CA PRO A 115 -42.04 -23.83 -41.70
C PRO A 115 -41.01 -23.14 -42.64
N ALA A 116 -40.02 -22.43 -42.09
CA ALA A 116 -38.95 -21.78 -42.84
C ALA A 116 -37.73 -22.71 -43.11
N ASP A 117 -37.66 -23.88 -42.49
CA ASP A 117 -36.52 -24.81 -42.62
C ASP A 117 -36.62 -25.72 -43.85
N TYR A 118 -37.72 -25.66 -44.60
CA TYR A 118 -37.92 -26.44 -45.82
C TYR A 118 -37.30 -25.73 -47.03
N CYS A 119 -36.17 -26.23 -47.52
CA CYS A 119 -35.59 -25.78 -48.80
C CYS A 119 -36.32 -26.47 -49.97
N LEU A 120 -37.01 -25.70 -50.83
CA LEU A 120 -37.52 -26.21 -52.10
C LEU A 120 -36.35 -26.38 -53.08
N GLY A 121 -36.04 -27.62 -53.43
CA GLY A 121 -34.98 -27.95 -54.38
C GLY A 121 -35.20 -27.27 -55.74
N LYS A 122 -34.12 -26.96 -56.46
CA LYS A 122 -34.19 -26.36 -57.79
C LYS A 122 -34.77 -27.35 -58.79
N VAL A 123 -35.89 -26.96 -59.41
CA VAL A 123 -36.49 -27.67 -60.53
C VAL A 123 -35.68 -27.37 -61.79
N ARG A 124 -35.33 -28.41 -62.55
CA ARG A 124 -34.65 -28.31 -63.85
C ARG A 124 -35.61 -27.93 -64.95
#